data_AF-A0A1H9RAU4-F1
#
_entry.id   AF-A0A1H9RAU4-F1
#
_cell.length_a   1.000
_cell.length_b   1.000
_cell.length_c   1.000
_cell.angle_alpha   90.00
_cell.angle_beta   90.00
_cell.angle_gamma   90.00
#
_symmetry.space_group_name_H-M   'P 1'
#
loop_
_entity.id
_entity.type
_entity.pdbx_description
1 polymer ?
#
loop_
_entity_poly.entity_id
_entity_poly.type
_entity_poly.pdbx_seq_one_letter_code
_entity_poly.pdbx_strand_id
1 'polypeptide(L)'
;MKQDESLAQELHDAKEDAQYLEDLLSIIDVNATDLANQALHEQPKAEKDAIDHDKQWHQAIVQAAENDPDFSKDWEIPISLVQHRDKAKLQKQINVHLEVALRQIALVSFTRKERIPKIRLYFEEVNRRKAMLRREQETITKALTCAHQHVTAWRMLKDLRDNSPEARQEKAKQAKQELKDEKEVMLRALIRGALSKHRPSGGWERYELAAPVIAKIIHPVIEEYSLPLTNNIDLLSESIQKLIFTEPRLRKTFNENGKQPVPEPHKSRNMTINFY
;
A
#
# COMPACT_ATOMS: atom_id res chain seq x y z
N MET A 1 53.39 43.30 -8.20
CA MET A 1 52.79 43.68 -6.90
C MET A 1 51.30 43.96 -6.99
N LYS A 2 50.80 45.12 -7.48
CA LYS A 2 49.33 45.36 -7.53
C LYS A 2 48.54 44.40 -8.44
N GLN A 3 49.14 43.92 -9.54
CA GLN A 3 48.51 42.92 -10.41
C GLN A 3 48.50 41.51 -9.79
N ASP A 4 49.51 41.15 -8.99
CA ASP A 4 49.58 39.85 -8.32
C ASP A 4 48.61 39.77 -7.14
N GLU A 5 48.42 40.87 -6.41
CA GLU A 5 47.41 40.99 -5.35
C GLU A 5 45.99 40.94 -5.90
N SER A 6 45.72 41.58 -7.04
CA SER A 6 44.42 41.52 -7.73
C SER A 6 44.09 40.10 -8.21
N LEU A 7 45.07 39.40 -8.77
CA LEU A 7 44.89 38.03 -9.26
C LEU A 7 44.71 37.04 -8.10
N ALA A 8 45.43 37.24 -6.99
CA ALA A 8 45.30 36.44 -5.78
C ALA A 8 43.94 36.62 -5.10
N GLN A 9 43.42 37.86 -5.06
CA GLN A 9 42.08 38.16 -4.55
C GLN A 9 40.99 37.52 -5.44
N GLU A 10 41.08 37.65 -6.76
CA GLU A 10 40.15 37.02 -7.70
C GLU A 10 40.16 35.48 -7.61
N LEU A 11 41.32 34.88 -7.37
CA LEU A 11 41.48 33.44 -7.13
C LEU A 11 40.90 33.00 -5.77
N HIS A 12 40.97 33.87 -4.76
CA HIS A 12 40.40 33.60 -3.45
C HIS A 12 38.86 33.66 -3.50
N ASP A 13 38.31 34.73 -4.05
CA ASP A 13 36.86 34.92 -4.23
C ASP A 13 36.27 33.80 -5.10
N ALA A 14 36.97 33.38 -6.16
CA ALA A 14 36.54 32.26 -7.01
C ALA A 14 36.55 30.90 -6.29
N LYS A 15 37.43 30.71 -5.29
CA LYS A 15 37.45 29.49 -4.46
C LYS A 15 36.33 29.50 -3.44
N GLU A 16 36.05 30.64 -2.81
CA GLU A 16 34.93 30.79 -1.88
C GLU A 16 33.58 30.59 -2.57
N ASP A 17 33.37 31.20 -3.75
CA ASP A 17 32.17 30.99 -4.58
C ASP A 17 31.98 29.52 -4.96
N ALA A 18 33.07 28.83 -5.30
CA ALA A 18 33.03 27.42 -5.70
C ALA A 18 32.68 26.49 -4.53
N GLN A 19 33.21 26.78 -3.34
CA GLN A 19 32.90 26.05 -2.11
C GLN A 19 31.45 26.29 -1.67
N TYR A 20 30.99 27.54 -1.70
CA TYR A 20 29.60 27.89 -1.39
C TYR A 20 28.60 27.18 -2.31
N LEU A 21 28.91 27.11 -3.61
CA LEU A 21 28.11 26.35 -4.56
C LEU A 21 28.10 24.84 -4.28
N GLU A 22 29.24 24.25 -3.85
CA GLU A 22 29.26 22.84 -3.44
C GLU A 22 28.37 22.57 -2.23
N ASP A 23 28.47 23.42 -1.21
CA ASP A 23 27.72 23.24 0.02
C ASP A 23 26.21 23.34 -0.26
N LEU A 24 25.81 24.31 -1.09
CA LEU A 24 24.42 24.45 -1.54
C LEU A 24 23.93 23.23 -2.34
N LEU A 25 24.71 22.77 -3.33
CA LEU A 25 24.36 21.59 -4.12
C LEU A 25 24.31 20.32 -3.26
N SER A 26 25.13 20.29 -2.20
CA SER A 26 25.13 19.20 -1.23
C SER A 26 23.84 19.14 -0.44
N ILE A 27 23.40 20.29 0.08
CA ILE A 27 22.14 20.43 0.80
C ILE A 27 20.96 20.03 -0.10
N ILE A 28 20.96 20.46 -1.36
CA ILE A 28 19.90 20.15 -2.31
C ILE A 28 19.78 18.64 -2.59
N ASP A 29 20.89 17.95 -2.78
CA ASP A 29 20.87 16.50 -3.02
C ASP A 29 20.54 15.68 -1.77
N VAL A 30 20.92 16.15 -0.57
CA VAL A 30 20.43 15.56 0.69
C VAL A 30 18.91 15.70 0.77
N ASN A 31 18.37 16.90 0.54
CA ASN A 31 16.92 17.13 0.54
C ASN A 31 16.20 16.28 -0.51
N ALA A 32 16.78 16.11 -1.71
CA ALA A 32 16.22 15.25 -2.74
C ALA A 32 16.22 13.78 -2.31
N THR A 33 17.32 13.30 -1.72
CA THR A 33 17.45 11.92 -1.22
C THR A 33 16.47 11.65 -0.07
N ASP A 34 16.32 12.59 0.86
CA ASP A 34 15.36 12.49 1.95
C ASP A 34 13.92 12.48 1.43
N LEU A 35 13.60 13.29 0.42
CA LEU A 35 12.30 13.27 -0.25
C LEU A 35 12.04 11.92 -0.92
N ALA A 36 13.07 11.33 -1.56
CA ALA A 36 13.00 10.00 -2.16
C ALA A 36 12.69 8.92 -1.12
N ASN A 37 13.46 8.93 -0.03
CA ASN A 37 13.30 7.98 1.07
C ASN A 37 11.91 8.09 1.69
N GLN A 38 11.42 9.31 1.90
CA GLN A 38 10.07 9.54 2.42
C GLN A 38 8.97 9.08 1.47
N ALA A 39 9.15 9.25 0.15
CA ALA A 39 8.16 8.83 -0.84
C ALA A 39 8.17 7.31 -1.05
N LEU A 40 9.35 6.71 -1.13
CA LEU A 40 9.50 5.27 -1.31
C LEU A 40 9.09 4.52 -0.05
N HIS A 41 9.56 4.91 1.13
CA HIS A 41 9.29 4.17 2.38
C HIS A 41 7.99 4.59 3.09
N GLU A 42 7.11 5.33 2.43
CA GLU A 42 5.78 5.64 2.98
C GLU A 42 4.96 4.35 3.09
N GLN A 43 4.60 3.93 4.31
CA GLN A 43 3.88 2.67 4.52
C GLN A 43 2.60 2.63 3.67
N PRO A 44 2.43 1.62 2.80
CA PRO A 44 1.27 1.52 1.94
C PRO A 44 0.00 1.28 2.78
N LYS A 45 -0.99 2.16 2.64
CA LYS A 45 -2.32 1.99 3.26
C LYS A 45 -3.19 0.95 2.52
N ALA A 46 -2.75 0.51 1.34
CA ALA A 46 -3.41 -0.49 0.51
C ALA A 46 -2.36 -1.36 -0.21
N GLU A 47 -2.65 -2.65 -0.42
CA GLU A 47 -1.74 -3.61 -1.07
C GLU A 47 -1.32 -3.17 -2.49
N LYS A 48 -2.21 -2.49 -3.22
CA LYS A 48 -1.94 -1.89 -4.54
C LYS A 48 -0.92 -0.75 -4.54
N ASP A 49 -0.59 -0.22 -3.37
CA ASP A 49 0.47 0.79 -3.19
C ASP A 49 1.78 0.15 -2.72
N ALA A 50 1.84 -1.19 -2.58
CA ALA A 50 3.09 -1.89 -2.35
C ALA A 50 3.97 -1.67 -3.59
N ILE A 51 4.97 -0.83 -3.42
CA ILE A 51 5.92 -0.45 -4.46
C ILE A 51 7.15 -1.34 -4.31
N ASP A 52 7.62 -1.90 -5.43
CA ASP A 52 8.97 -2.43 -5.51
C ASP A 52 9.94 -1.23 -5.56
N HIS A 53 10.40 -0.82 -4.37
CA HIS A 53 11.20 0.39 -4.17
C HIS A 53 12.49 0.35 -5.00
N ASP A 54 13.16 -0.80 -5.01
CA ASP A 54 14.44 -0.96 -5.70
C ASP A 54 14.26 -0.85 -7.20
N LYS A 55 13.21 -1.48 -7.76
CA LYS A 55 12.93 -1.42 -9.19
C LYS A 55 12.56 -0.01 -9.66
N GLN A 56 11.66 0.69 -8.95
CA GLN A 56 11.24 2.03 -9.37
C GLN A 56 12.36 3.05 -9.24
N TRP A 57 13.16 2.96 -8.17
CA TRP A 57 14.31 3.82 -7.99
C TRP A 57 15.38 3.58 -9.05
N HIS A 58 15.69 2.31 -9.35
CA HIS A 58 16.65 1.96 -10.39
C HIS A 58 16.19 2.47 -11.77
N GLN A 59 14.91 2.30 -12.10
CA GLN A 59 14.34 2.82 -13.34
C GLN A 59 14.46 4.35 -13.43
N ALA A 60 14.18 5.08 -12.34
CA ALA A 60 14.31 6.54 -12.31
C ALA A 60 15.76 7.01 -12.54
N ILE A 61 16.74 6.29 -11.98
CA ILE A 61 18.18 6.57 -12.23
C ILE A 61 18.53 6.35 -13.69
N VAL A 62 18.09 5.24 -14.29
CA VAL A 62 18.36 4.94 -15.71
C VAL A 62 17.76 6.03 -16.60
N GLN A 63 16.51 6.41 -16.37
CA GLN A 63 15.84 7.48 -17.14
C GLN A 63 16.54 8.83 -17.01
N ALA A 64 17.01 9.18 -15.82
CA ALA A 64 17.77 10.41 -15.59
C ALA A 64 19.14 10.39 -16.30
N ALA A 65 19.80 9.23 -16.33
CA ALA A 65 21.10 9.06 -17.00
C ALA A 65 20.97 9.11 -18.53
N GLU A 66 19.95 8.46 -19.09
CA GLU A 66 19.68 8.39 -20.52
C GLU A 66 19.03 9.68 -21.07
N ASN A 67 18.52 10.53 -20.17
CA ASN A 67 17.68 11.68 -20.54
C ASN A 67 16.44 11.26 -21.34
N ASP A 68 15.90 10.09 -21.02
CA ASP A 68 14.72 9.50 -21.66
C ASP A 68 13.73 9.01 -20.58
N PRO A 69 12.54 9.61 -20.48
CA PRO A 69 12.05 10.75 -21.26
C PRO A 69 12.74 12.07 -20.88
N ASP A 70 12.67 13.04 -21.79
CA ASP A 70 13.12 14.43 -21.56
C ASP A 70 12.54 14.99 -20.25
N PHE A 71 13.43 15.24 -19.29
CA PHE A 71 13.04 15.68 -17.94
C PHE A 71 12.37 17.04 -17.91
N SER A 72 12.55 17.88 -18.94
CA SER A 72 11.92 19.21 -18.99
C SER A 72 10.42 19.11 -19.23
N LYS A 73 9.96 18.04 -19.89
CA LYS A 73 8.52 17.78 -20.11
C LYS A 73 7.78 17.49 -18.81
N ASP A 74 8.47 16.96 -17.80
CA ASP A 74 7.86 16.72 -16.50
C ASP A 74 7.43 18.03 -15.82
N TRP A 75 8.13 19.13 -16.09
CA TRP A 75 7.79 20.45 -15.53
C TRP A 75 6.49 21.02 -16.09
N GLU A 76 5.98 20.46 -17.19
CA GLU A 76 4.74 20.87 -17.84
C GLU A 76 3.54 20.00 -17.41
N ILE A 77 3.77 18.94 -16.63
CA ILE A 77 2.70 18.01 -16.24
C ILE A 77 1.75 18.71 -15.26
N PRO A 78 0.47 18.88 -15.61
CA PRO A 78 -0.46 19.62 -14.79
C PRO A 78 -0.88 18.83 -13.56
N ILE A 79 -0.83 19.47 -12.38
CA ILE A 79 -1.43 18.97 -11.15
C ILE A 79 -2.93 19.29 -11.22
N SER A 80 -3.70 18.35 -11.76
CA SER A 80 -5.13 18.53 -12.00
C SER A 80 -5.99 17.73 -11.01
N LEU A 81 -7.14 18.28 -10.64
CA LEU A 81 -8.13 17.56 -9.86
C LEU A 81 -8.82 16.51 -10.73
N VAL A 82 -8.57 15.23 -10.45
CA VAL A 82 -9.38 14.15 -11.04
C VAL A 82 -10.70 14.06 -10.31
N GLN A 83 -11.78 13.93 -11.06
CA GLN A 83 -13.04 13.53 -10.46
C GLN A 83 -12.90 12.13 -9.87
N HIS A 84 -13.17 12.01 -8.56
CA HIS A 84 -13.05 10.78 -7.79
C HIS A 84 -13.83 9.57 -8.38
N ARG A 85 -14.82 9.83 -9.24
CA ARG A 85 -15.69 8.80 -9.84
C ARG A 85 -14.95 7.86 -10.81
N ASP A 86 -13.84 8.28 -11.39
CA ASP A 86 -13.03 7.43 -12.28
C ASP A 86 -11.82 6.84 -11.54
N LYS A 87 -12.04 5.70 -10.89
CA LYS A 87 -11.01 5.03 -10.06
C LYS A 87 -9.76 4.66 -10.85
N ALA A 88 -9.90 4.24 -12.11
CA ALA A 88 -8.78 3.83 -12.96
C ALA A 88 -7.93 5.04 -13.35
N LYS A 89 -8.58 6.15 -13.74
CA LYS A 89 -7.90 7.40 -14.07
C LYS A 89 -7.23 8.04 -12.85
N LEU A 90 -7.87 7.97 -11.68
CA LEU A 90 -7.29 8.43 -10.42
C LEU A 90 -6.03 7.63 -10.07
N GLN A 91 -6.07 6.30 -10.15
CA GLN A 91 -4.89 5.48 -9.89
C GLN A 91 -3.77 5.72 -10.89
N LYS A 92 -4.09 5.90 -12.17
CA LYS A 92 -3.10 6.25 -13.19
C LYS A 92 -2.40 7.57 -12.86
N GLN A 93 -3.14 8.60 -12.42
CA GLN A 93 -2.54 9.87 -12.03
C GLN A 93 -1.68 9.76 -10.76
N ILE A 94 -2.11 8.99 -9.76
CA ILE A 94 -1.29 8.70 -8.58
C ILE A 94 0.07 8.13 -9.02
N ASN A 95 0.07 7.13 -9.90
CA ASN A 95 1.30 6.51 -10.38
C ASN A 95 2.17 7.51 -11.17
N VAL A 96 1.57 8.30 -12.06
CA VAL A 96 2.30 9.32 -12.84
C VAL A 96 2.99 10.34 -11.92
N HIS A 97 2.31 10.85 -10.90
CA HIS A 97 2.92 11.83 -10.00
C HIS A 97 4.10 11.23 -9.21
N LEU A 98 4.00 9.97 -8.78
CA LEU A 98 5.13 9.28 -8.15
C LEU A 98 6.30 9.08 -9.11
N GLU A 99 6.05 8.59 -10.32
CA GLU A 99 7.07 8.36 -11.35
C GLU A 99 7.82 9.65 -11.70
N VAL A 100 7.08 10.76 -11.89
CA VAL A 100 7.67 12.07 -12.16
C VAL A 100 8.52 12.54 -10.98
N ALA A 101 8.00 12.44 -9.75
CA ALA A 101 8.76 12.83 -8.57
C ALA A 101 10.09 12.07 -8.46
N LEU A 102 10.06 10.75 -8.61
CA LEU A 102 11.27 9.91 -8.52
C LEU A 102 12.28 10.24 -9.63
N ARG A 103 11.81 10.47 -10.87
CA ARG A 103 12.70 10.85 -11.99
C ARG A 103 13.38 12.19 -11.76
N GLN A 104 12.64 13.19 -11.25
CA GLN A 104 13.20 14.51 -10.97
C GLN A 104 14.18 14.48 -9.79
N ILE A 105 13.92 13.66 -8.77
CA ILE A 105 14.88 13.40 -7.69
C ILE A 105 16.14 12.73 -8.25
N ALA A 106 15.99 11.70 -9.07
CA ALA A 106 17.11 11.01 -9.69
C ALA A 106 17.94 11.95 -10.57
N LEU A 107 17.31 12.89 -11.27
CA LEU A 107 17.98 13.93 -12.03
C LEU A 107 18.83 14.85 -11.15
N VAL A 108 18.36 15.25 -9.96
CA VAL A 108 19.14 16.05 -9.00
C VAL A 108 20.41 15.29 -8.62
N SER A 109 20.27 14.04 -8.18
CA SER A 109 21.40 13.22 -7.77
C SER A 109 22.37 12.92 -8.92
N PHE A 110 21.86 12.60 -10.11
CA PHE A 110 22.68 12.36 -11.29
C PHE A 110 23.44 13.62 -11.71
N THR A 111 22.78 14.77 -11.73
CA THR A 111 23.41 16.04 -12.11
C THR A 111 24.53 16.41 -11.14
N ARG A 112 24.29 16.26 -9.83
CA ARG A 112 25.31 16.50 -8.80
C ARG A 112 26.49 15.53 -8.90
N LYS A 113 26.23 14.22 -8.99
CA LYS A 113 27.27 13.18 -8.87
C LYS A 113 28.05 12.96 -10.17
N GLU A 114 27.42 13.21 -11.32
CA GLU A 114 28.00 12.92 -12.63
C GLU A 114 28.27 14.17 -13.47
N ARG A 115 27.29 15.06 -13.65
CA ARG A 115 27.42 16.19 -14.59
C ARG A 115 28.34 17.30 -14.06
N ILE A 116 28.12 17.73 -12.81
CA ILE A 116 28.89 18.82 -12.19
C ILE A 116 30.41 18.50 -12.09
N PRO A 117 30.83 17.30 -11.67
CA PRO A 117 32.24 16.91 -11.69
C PRO A 117 32.84 16.95 -13.10
N LYS A 118 32.12 16.48 -14.12
CA LYS A 118 32.58 16.53 -15.52
C LYS A 118 32.77 17.97 -16.00
N ILE A 119 31.86 18.89 -15.66
CA ILE A 119 32.01 20.31 -16.03
C ILE A 119 33.29 20.89 -15.41
N ARG A 120 33.60 20.52 -14.16
CA ARG A 120 34.80 21.00 -13.46
C ARG A 120 36.09 20.43 -14.04
N LEU A 121 36.08 19.16 -14.44
CA LEU A 121 37.24 18.47 -14.99
C LEU A 121 37.57 18.88 -16.43
N TYR A 122 36.56 19.07 -17.28
CA TYR A 122 36.78 19.20 -18.74
C TYR A 122 36.75 20.62 -19.29
N PHE A 123 36.37 21.64 -18.51
CA PHE A 123 36.28 23.02 -19.01
C PHE A 123 37.26 23.93 -18.28
N GLU A 124 38.42 24.21 -18.87
CA GLU A 124 39.47 25.06 -18.27
C GLU A 124 39.10 26.55 -18.20
N GLU A 125 38.28 27.02 -19.15
CA GLU A 125 37.90 28.43 -19.26
C GLU A 125 36.92 28.84 -18.14
N VAL A 126 37.38 29.74 -17.25
CA VAL A 126 36.67 30.13 -16.02
C VAL A 126 35.25 30.64 -16.31
N ASN A 127 35.09 31.52 -17.29
CA ASN A 127 33.78 32.11 -17.62
C ASN A 127 32.80 31.08 -18.18
N ARG A 128 33.27 30.20 -19.06
CA ARG A 128 32.46 29.12 -19.66
C ARG A 128 32.06 28.08 -18.61
N ARG A 129 32.99 27.69 -17.73
CA ARG A 129 32.74 26.80 -16.60
C ARG A 129 31.68 27.39 -15.65
N LYS A 130 31.82 28.65 -15.25
CA LYS A 130 30.86 29.35 -14.38
C LYS A 130 29.46 29.38 -15.00
N ALA A 131 29.35 29.68 -16.30
CA ALA A 131 28.06 29.69 -16.99
C ALA A 131 27.39 28.31 -17.04
N MET A 132 28.15 27.23 -17.28
CA MET A 132 27.63 25.86 -17.29
C MET A 132 27.17 25.41 -15.90
N LEU A 133 27.94 25.71 -14.85
CA LEU A 133 27.57 25.38 -13.48
C LEU A 133 26.27 26.08 -13.04
N ARG A 134 26.07 27.35 -13.42
CA ARG A 134 24.81 28.06 -13.16
C ARG A 134 23.60 27.39 -13.83
N ARG A 135 23.76 26.92 -15.08
CA ARG A 135 22.67 26.19 -15.78
C ARG A 135 22.30 24.87 -15.11
N GLU A 136 23.30 24.12 -14.65
CA GLU A 136 23.03 22.88 -13.89
C GLU A 136 22.39 23.17 -12.53
N GLN A 137 22.79 24.26 -11.86
CA GLN A 137 22.14 24.70 -10.62
C GLN A 137 20.67 25.07 -10.84
N GLU A 138 20.35 25.81 -11.90
CA GLU A 138 18.97 26.13 -12.28
C GLU A 138 18.17 24.85 -12.58
N THR A 139 18.78 23.88 -13.28
CA THR A 139 18.18 22.58 -13.58
C THR A 139 17.86 21.81 -12.31
N ILE A 140 18.83 21.69 -11.40
CA ILE A 140 18.67 21.01 -10.11
C ILE A 140 17.56 21.66 -9.28
N THR A 141 17.51 23.00 -9.24
CA THR A 141 16.51 23.74 -8.46
C THR A 141 15.10 23.52 -9.01
N LYS A 142 14.94 23.56 -10.33
CA LYS A 142 13.66 23.26 -11.01
C LYS A 142 13.24 21.82 -10.78
N ALA A 143 14.16 20.88 -10.92
CA ALA A 143 13.91 19.46 -10.70
C ALA A 143 13.46 19.17 -9.26
N LEU A 144 14.15 19.73 -8.26
CA LEU A 144 13.74 19.57 -6.86
C LEU A 144 12.36 20.18 -6.59
N THR A 145 12.08 21.35 -7.16
CA THR A 145 10.77 22.01 -7.02
C THR A 145 9.66 21.15 -7.63
N CYS A 146 9.88 20.63 -8.83
CA CYS A 146 8.95 19.72 -9.50
C CYS A 146 8.74 18.45 -8.68
N ALA A 147 9.82 17.84 -8.16
CA ALA A 147 9.72 16.68 -7.28
C ALA A 147 8.82 16.93 -6.07
N HIS A 148 9.03 18.04 -5.35
CA HIS A 148 8.18 18.40 -4.20
C HIS A 148 6.70 18.56 -4.57
N GLN A 149 6.42 19.25 -5.67
CA GLN A 149 5.06 19.45 -6.17
C GLN A 149 4.38 18.11 -6.47
N HIS A 150 5.09 17.20 -7.13
CA HIS A 150 4.58 15.90 -7.53
C HIS A 150 4.45 14.91 -6.37
N VAL A 151 5.38 14.89 -5.40
CA VAL A 151 5.20 14.11 -4.15
C VAL A 151 3.98 14.59 -3.38
N THR A 152 3.77 15.91 -3.31
CA THR A 152 2.61 16.48 -2.62
C THR A 152 1.31 16.09 -3.33
N ALA A 153 1.26 16.23 -4.67
CA ALA A 153 0.11 15.82 -5.47
C ALA A 153 -0.19 14.32 -5.31
N TRP A 154 0.86 13.48 -5.36
CA TRP A 154 0.76 12.04 -5.14
C TRP A 154 0.11 11.71 -3.79
N ARG A 155 0.61 12.31 -2.69
CA ARG A 155 0.04 12.13 -1.34
C ARG A 155 -1.42 12.56 -1.26
N MET A 156 -1.74 13.74 -1.79
CA MET A 156 -3.12 14.25 -1.78
C MET A 156 -4.08 13.35 -2.56
N LEU A 157 -3.67 12.81 -3.71
CA LEU A 157 -4.49 11.91 -4.51
C LEU A 157 -4.66 10.54 -3.85
N LYS A 158 -3.61 10.00 -3.21
CA LYS A 158 -3.73 8.78 -2.37
C LYS A 158 -4.73 8.99 -1.24
N ASP A 159 -4.61 10.09 -0.51
CA ASP A 159 -5.52 10.39 0.59
C ASP A 159 -6.95 10.61 0.11
N LEU A 160 -7.18 11.25 -1.04
CA LEU A 160 -8.50 11.40 -1.63
C LEU A 160 -9.13 10.05 -1.96
N ARG A 161 -8.36 9.15 -2.56
CA ARG A 161 -8.78 7.78 -2.91
C ARG A 161 -9.15 6.98 -1.66
N ASP A 162 -8.31 7.03 -0.64
CA ASP A 162 -8.43 6.20 0.56
C ASP A 162 -9.46 6.72 1.56
N ASN A 163 -9.76 8.03 1.53
CA ASN A 163 -10.76 8.66 2.38
C ASN A 163 -12.14 8.80 1.74
N SER A 164 -12.33 8.28 0.54
CA SER A 164 -13.63 8.34 -0.13
C SER A 164 -14.72 7.58 0.62
N PRO A 165 -15.99 8.03 0.54
CA PRO A 165 -17.11 7.31 1.15
C PRO A 165 -17.18 5.85 0.72
N GLU A 166 -16.89 5.56 -0.55
CA GLU A 166 -16.89 4.21 -1.10
C GLU A 166 -15.76 3.36 -0.50
N ALA A 167 -14.52 3.89 -0.41
CA ALA A 167 -13.40 3.18 0.20
C ALA A 167 -13.63 2.92 1.69
N ARG A 168 -14.21 3.89 2.41
CA ARG A 168 -14.61 3.72 3.82
C ARG A 168 -15.67 2.64 3.99
N GLN A 169 -16.67 2.62 3.10
CA GLN A 169 -17.71 1.61 3.12
C GLN A 169 -17.16 0.21 2.79
N GLU A 170 -16.24 0.11 1.84
CA GLU A 170 -15.58 -1.14 1.46
C GLU A 170 -14.75 -1.70 2.62
N LYS A 171 -13.91 -0.88 3.26
CA LYS A 171 -13.17 -1.25 4.48
C LYS A 171 -14.11 -1.68 5.61
N ALA A 172 -15.21 -0.95 5.82
CA ALA A 172 -16.19 -1.31 6.85
C ALA A 172 -16.92 -2.63 6.53
N LYS A 173 -17.21 -2.90 5.26
CA LYS A 173 -17.80 -4.18 4.82
C LYS A 173 -16.82 -5.34 5.01
N GLN A 174 -15.56 -5.14 4.62
CA GLN A 174 -14.51 -6.13 4.80
C GLN A 174 -14.30 -6.46 6.28
N ALA A 175 -14.16 -5.45 7.14
CA ALA A 175 -14.03 -5.67 8.58
C ALA A 175 -15.24 -6.39 9.19
N LYS A 176 -16.46 -6.06 8.73
CA LYS A 176 -17.68 -6.80 9.14
C LYS A 176 -17.67 -8.25 8.68
N GLN A 177 -17.15 -8.51 7.49
CA GLN A 177 -17.05 -9.86 6.92
C GLN A 177 -16.00 -10.69 7.67
N GLU A 178 -14.81 -10.13 7.91
CA GLU A 178 -13.74 -10.76 8.70
C GLU A 178 -14.22 -11.11 10.11
N LEU A 179 -14.89 -10.17 10.80
CA LEU A 179 -15.48 -10.43 12.12
C LEU A 179 -16.54 -11.54 12.07
N LYS A 180 -17.34 -11.61 11.00
CA LYS A 180 -18.33 -12.67 10.83
C LYS A 180 -17.64 -14.02 10.62
N ASP A 181 -16.58 -14.06 9.83
CA ASP A 181 -15.83 -15.28 9.54
C ASP A 181 -15.10 -15.78 10.79
N GLU A 182 -14.50 -14.89 11.59
CA GLU A 182 -13.90 -15.22 12.89
C GLU A 182 -14.91 -15.82 13.86
N LYS A 183 -16.10 -15.20 13.99
CA LYS A 183 -17.19 -15.73 14.81
C LYS A 183 -17.62 -17.12 14.35
N GLU A 184 -17.73 -17.32 13.04
CA GLU A 184 -18.14 -18.61 12.49
C GLU A 184 -17.07 -19.70 12.73
N VAL A 185 -15.79 -19.37 12.57
CA VAL A 185 -14.66 -20.28 12.89
C VAL A 185 -14.68 -20.66 14.37
N MET A 186 -14.85 -19.68 15.26
CA MET A 186 -14.95 -19.91 16.70
C MET A 186 -16.13 -20.81 17.05
N LEU A 187 -17.32 -20.53 16.51
CA LEU A 187 -18.51 -21.34 16.76
C LEU A 187 -18.34 -22.77 16.23
N ARG A 188 -17.75 -22.96 15.04
CA ARG A 188 -17.43 -24.30 14.50
C ARG A 188 -16.49 -25.08 15.43
N ALA A 189 -15.49 -24.43 16.01
CA ALA A 189 -14.58 -25.08 16.95
C ALA A 189 -15.30 -25.53 18.24
N LEU A 190 -16.16 -24.69 18.79
CA LEU A 190 -16.96 -24.99 19.97
C LEU A 190 -17.94 -26.15 19.72
N ILE A 191 -18.64 -26.14 18.57
CA ILE A 191 -19.56 -27.22 18.19
C ILE A 191 -18.80 -28.55 18.06
N ARG A 192 -17.64 -28.55 17.39
CA ARG A 192 -16.83 -29.77 17.27
C ARG A 192 -16.42 -30.30 18.64
N GLY A 193 -15.95 -29.42 19.52
CA GLY A 193 -15.59 -29.78 20.90
C GLY A 193 -16.76 -30.40 21.65
N ALA A 194 -17.94 -29.79 21.55
CA ALA A 194 -19.16 -30.29 22.17
C ALA A 194 -19.58 -31.66 21.62
N LEU A 195 -19.59 -31.83 20.30
CA LEU A 195 -19.96 -33.08 19.63
C LEU A 195 -19.07 -34.27 20.03
N SER A 196 -17.78 -34.02 20.26
CA SER A 196 -16.82 -35.05 20.64
C SER A 196 -16.77 -35.32 22.15
N LYS A 197 -16.74 -34.28 22.99
CA LYS A 197 -16.52 -34.41 24.44
C LYS A 197 -17.78 -34.68 25.24
N HIS A 198 -18.94 -34.19 24.79
CA HIS A 198 -20.21 -34.28 25.53
C HIS A 198 -21.16 -35.28 24.89
N ARG A 199 -20.61 -36.31 24.25
CA ARG A 199 -21.39 -37.35 23.58
C ARG A 199 -22.29 -38.10 24.60
N PRO A 200 -23.60 -38.18 24.37
CA PRO A 200 -24.49 -39.03 25.17
C PRO A 200 -24.13 -40.51 25.02
N SER A 201 -24.41 -41.33 26.04
CA SER A 201 -24.07 -42.78 26.07
C SER A 201 -24.67 -43.60 24.91
N GLY A 202 -25.72 -43.10 24.25
CA GLY A 202 -26.33 -43.69 23.05
C GLY A 202 -26.00 -42.99 21.73
N GLY A 203 -25.10 -41.99 21.72
CA GLY A 203 -24.84 -41.12 20.57
C GLY A 203 -25.86 -39.99 20.42
N TRP A 204 -25.53 -39.01 19.57
CA TRP A 204 -26.40 -37.88 19.25
C TRP A 204 -27.64 -38.34 18.49
N GLU A 205 -28.78 -37.71 18.71
CA GLU A 205 -30.02 -38.08 18.02
C GLU A 205 -30.09 -37.48 16.61
N ARG A 206 -31.15 -36.74 16.30
CA ARG A 206 -31.22 -35.94 15.09
C ARG A 206 -30.53 -34.60 15.30
N TYR A 207 -29.96 -34.02 14.25
CA TYR A 207 -29.22 -32.76 14.36
C TYR A 207 -30.11 -31.60 14.82
N GLU A 208 -31.42 -31.63 14.53
CA GLU A 208 -32.39 -30.65 15.03
C GLU A 208 -32.59 -30.74 16.55
N LEU A 209 -32.49 -31.94 17.13
CA LEU A 209 -32.64 -32.18 18.58
C LEU A 209 -31.32 -32.04 19.33
N ALA A 210 -30.19 -32.30 18.66
CA ALA A 210 -28.87 -32.14 19.23
C ALA A 210 -28.46 -30.66 19.35
N ALA A 211 -28.89 -29.80 18.43
CA ALA A 211 -28.49 -28.39 18.41
C ALA A 211 -28.89 -27.61 19.68
N PRO A 212 -30.10 -27.76 20.26
CA PRO A 212 -30.44 -27.13 21.54
C PRO A 212 -29.60 -27.63 22.71
N VAL A 213 -29.22 -28.92 22.71
CA VAL A 213 -28.38 -29.51 23.76
C VAL A 213 -26.96 -28.96 23.68
N ILE A 214 -26.41 -28.90 22.47
CA ILE A 214 -25.08 -28.32 22.21
C ILE A 214 -25.08 -26.82 22.55
N ALA A 215 -26.15 -26.09 22.23
CA ALA A 215 -26.30 -24.68 22.59
C ALA A 215 -26.21 -24.48 24.11
N LYS A 216 -26.88 -25.32 24.91
CA LYS A 216 -26.79 -25.29 26.38
C LYS A 216 -25.40 -25.62 26.94
N ILE A 217 -24.61 -26.42 26.22
CA ILE A 217 -23.22 -26.74 26.60
C ILE A 217 -22.28 -25.57 26.29
N ILE A 218 -22.46 -24.93 25.13
CA ILE A 218 -21.57 -23.87 24.66
C ILE A 218 -21.91 -22.51 25.31
N HIS A 219 -23.18 -22.25 25.60
CA HIS A 219 -23.66 -20.96 26.13
C HIS A 219 -22.94 -20.51 27.41
N PRO A 220 -22.72 -21.36 28.43
CA PRO A 220 -21.92 -20.98 29.60
C PRO A 220 -20.49 -20.56 29.25
N VAL A 221 -19.86 -21.21 28.26
CA VAL A 221 -18.51 -20.85 27.79
C VAL A 221 -18.50 -19.50 27.08
N ILE A 222 -19.56 -19.20 26.33
CA ILE A 222 -19.71 -17.88 25.69
C ILE A 222 -19.83 -16.79 26.77
N GLU A 223 -20.62 -17.02 27.81
CA GLU A 223 -20.80 -16.05 28.90
C GLU A 223 -19.54 -15.90 29.77
N GLU A 224 -18.93 -17.01 30.20
CA GLU A 224 -17.74 -17.03 31.05
C GLU A 224 -16.56 -16.28 30.41
N TYR A 225 -16.32 -16.52 29.12
CA TYR A 225 -15.20 -15.91 28.39
C TYR A 225 -15.60 -14.66 27.58
N SER A 226 -16.85 -14.20 27.71
CA SER A 226 -17.39 -13.04 26.97
C SER A 226 -17.10 -13.13 25.46
N LEU A 227 -17.31 -14.31 24.87
CA LEU A 227 -17.01 -14.54 23.46
C LEU A 227 -17.95 -13.71 22.57
N PRO A 228 -17.49 -13.24 21.39
CA PRO A 228 -18.29 -12.38 20.50
C PRO A 228 -19.39 -13.15 19.73
N LEU A 229 -20.02 -14.13 20.36
CA LEU A 229 -21.07 -14.99 19.83
C LEU A 229 -22.45 -14.58 20.39
N THR A 230 -23.53 -15.21 19.91
CA THR A 230 -24.88 -14.89 20.39
C THR A 230 -25.11 -15.47 21.79
N ASN A 231 -25.57 -14.63 22.72
CA ASN A 231 -25.98 -15.07 24.08
C ASN A 231 -27.42 -15.59 24.12
N ASN A 232 -28.18 -15.43 23.04
CA ASN A 232 -29.51 -16.02 22.93
C ASN A 232 -29.37 -17.50 22.54
N ILE A 233 -29.80 -18.40 23.43
CA ILE A 233 -29.71 -19.85 23.28
C ILE A 233 -30.50 -20.36 22.07
N ASP A 234 -31.66 -19.77 21.77
CA ASP A 234 -32.50 -20.19 20.63
C ASP A 234 -31.79 -19.86 19.31
N LEU A 235 -31.28 -18.63 19.18
CA LEU A 235 -30.50 -18.21 18.01
C LEU A 235 -29.18 -18.98 17.87
N LEU A 236 -28.57 -19.34 19.01
CA LEU A 236 -27.37 -20.18 19.03
C LEU A 236 -27.70 -21.59 18.52
N SER A 237 -28.80 -22.16 18.98
CA SER A 237 -29.30 -23.47 18.55
C SER A 237 -29.58 -23.50 17.05
N GLU A 238 -30.29 -22.52 16.51
CA GLU A 238 -30.53 -22.41 15.06
C GLU A 238 -29.22 -22.34 14.26
N SER A 239 -28.25 -21.55 14.75
CA SER A 239 -26.93 -21.41 14.12
C SER A 239 -26.15 -22.73 14.15
N ILE A 240 -26.19 -23.46 15.26
CA ILE A 240 -25.55 -24.76 15.41
C ILE A 240 -26.20 -25.79 14.49
N GLN A 241 -27.53 -25.88 14.46
CA GLN A 241 -28.28 -26.78 13.59
C GLN A 241 -27.88 -26.56 12.13
N LYS A 242 -27.88 -25.30 11.68
CA LYS A 242 -27.48 -24.91 10.33
C LYS A 242 -26.05 -25.33 10.04
N LEU A 243 -25.11 -25.05 10.94
CA LEU A 243 -23.69 -25.39 10.75
C LEU A 243 -23.44 -26.90 10.67
N ILE A 244 -24.10 -27.71 11.51
CA ILE A 244 -24.03 -29.18 11.44
C ILE A 244 -24.58 -29.68 10.10
N PHE A 245 -25.66 -29.08 9.62
CA PHE A 245 -26.24 -29.43 8.32
C PHE A 245 -25.35 -29.03 7.15
N THR A 246 -24.81 -27.81 7.12
CA THR A 246 -24.12 -27.27 5.93
C THR A 246 -22.62 -27.56 5.89
N GLU A 247 -21.92 -27.61 7.02
CA GLU A 247 -20.46 -27.70 7.06
C GLU A 247 -19.99 -29.16 7.03
N PRO A 248 -19.21 -29.58 6.02
CA PRO A 248 -18.87 -31.00 5.84
C PRO A 248 -18.13 -31.64 7.01
N ARG A 249 -17.23 -30.90 7.68
CA ARG A 249 -16.42 -31.47 8.77
C ARG A 249 -17.28 -31.69 10.02
N LEU A 250 -18.11 -30.73 10.41
CA LEU A 250 -19.07 -30.85 11.51
C LEU A 250 -20.10 -31.93 11.21
N ARG A 251 -20.58 -32.03 9.97
CA ARG A 251 -21.48 -33.12 9.57
C ARG A 251 -20.83 -34.48 9.73
N LYS A 252 -19.59 -34.63 9.28
CA LYS A 252 -18.81 -35.86 9.46
C LYS A 252 -18.66 -36.20 10.94
N THR A 253 -18.23 -35.24 11.75
CA THR A 253 -18.08 -35.43 13.21
C THR A 253 -19.41 -35.79 13.88
N PHE A 254 -20.52 -35.20 13.44
CA PHE A 254 -21.86 -35.56 13.93
C PHE A 254 -22.20 -37.01 13.53
N ASN A 255 -22.04 -37.36 12.26
CA ASN A 255 -22.38 -38.70 11.74
C ASN A 255 -21.55 -39.82 12.38
N GLU A 256 -20.29 -39.55 12.75
CA GLU A 256 -19.43 -40.49 13.49
C GLU A 256 -19.92 -40.74 14.92
N ASN A 257 -20.68 -39.80 15.49
CA ASN A 257 -21.13 -39.83 16.88
C ASN A 257 -22.66 -39.91 17.04
N GLY A 258 -23.40 -39.92 15.94
CA GLY A 258 -24.85 -39.83 15.89
C GLY A 258 -25.54 -41.15 15.56
N LYS A 259 -26.80 -41.28 15.97
CA LYS A 259 -27.67 -42.42 15.69
C LYS A 259 -28.24 -42.37 14.27
N GLN A 260 -28.48 -41.17 13.74
CA GLN A 260 -29.01 -40.94 12.40
C GLN A 260 -28.07 -40.03 11.62
N PRO A 261 -27.67 -40.42 10.40
CA PRO A 261 -26.82 -39.56 9.58
C PRO A 261 -27.58 -38.31 9.15
N VAL A 262 -26.90 -37.17 9.17
CA VAL A 262 -27.41 -35.92 8.61
C VAL A 262 -27.49 -36.07 7.09
N PRO A 263 -28.65 -35.80 6.47
CA PRO A 263 -28.81 -35.89 5.03
C PRO A 263 -27.87 -34.92 4.31
N GLU A 264 -27.43 -35.28 3.10
CA GLU A 264 -26.67 -34.34 2.28
C GLU A 264 -27.55 -33.16 1.86
N PRO A 265 -27.07 -31.91 1.98
CA PRO A 265 -27.77 -30.77 1.43
C PRO A 265 -27.85 -30.99 -0.08
N HIS A 266 -29.06 -31.00 -0.61
CA HIS A 266 -29.27 -31.09 -2.04
C HIS A 266 -28.47 -29.98 -2.71
N LYS A 267 -27.44 -30.37 -3.48
CA LYS A 267 -26.80 -29.44 -4.41
C LYS A 267 -27.89 -29.02 -5.40
N SER A 268 -28.43 -27.82 -5.26
CA SER A 268 -29.19 -27.18 -6.32
C SER A 268 -28.24 -27.07 -7.52
N ARG A 269 -28.35 -28.04 -8.43
CA ARG A 269 -27.67 -28.03 -9.70
C ARG A 269 -28.20 -26.79 -10.41
N ASN A 270 -27.35 -25.77 -10.60
CA ASN A 270 -27.67 -24.63 -11.45
C ASN A 270 -27.97 -25.21 -12.84
N MET A 271 -29.24 -25.42 -13.16
CA MET A 271 -29.68 -25.69 -14.51
C MET A 271 -29.57 -24.36 -15.26
N THR A 272 -28.47 -24.18 -15.97
CA THR A 272 -28.39 -23.19 -17.04
C THR A 272 -29.41 -23.62 -18.09
N ILE A 273 -30.58 -22.99 -18.07
CA ILE A 273 -31.56 -23.16 -19.14
C ILE A 273 -30.99 -22.42 -20.35
N ASN A 274 -30.34 -23.16 -21.25
CA ASN A 274 -30.00 -22.65 -22.56
C ASN A 274 -31.28 -22.64 -23.39
N PHE A 275 -31.82 -21.43 -23.62
CA PHE A 275 -32.80 -21.23 -24.68
C PHE A 275 -32.05 -21.32 -26.02
N TYR A 276 -32.37 -22.34 -26.81
CA TYR A 276 -32.05 -22.42 -28.24
C TYR A 276 -33.26 -21.95 -29.04
#